data_AF-A0A1B2YNX3-F1
#
_entry.id   AF-A0A1B2YNX3-F1
#
_cell.length_a   1.000
_cell.length_b   1.000
_cell.length_c   1.000
_cell.angle_alpha   90.00
_cell.angle_beta   90.00
_cell.angle_gamma   90.00
#
_symmetry.space_group_name_H-M   'P 1'
#
loop_
_entity.id
_entity.type
_entity.pdbx_description
1 polymer ?
#
loop_
_entity_poly.entity_id
_entity_poly.type
_entity_poly.pdbx_seq_one_letter_code
_entity_poly.pdbx_strand_id
1 'polypeptide(L)'
;MKKIILTCAFAIFAFVSQAQENKFAAKRSANALEYISSNMDLSESDMEFLKETLYNKYASNASKIRGKNLTQDEKKAIYRAAYKETRTKLMSVFSKEQVNMITKFERESMKK
;
A
#
# COMPACT_ATOMS: atom_id res chain seq x y z
N MET A 1 2.24 51.64 36.65
CA MET A 1 2.71 50.66 37.65
C MET A 1 2.03 49.32 37.40
N LYS A 2 2.80 48.21 37.47
CA LYS A 2 2.41 46.77 37.49
C LYS A 2 1.81 46.22 36.18
N LYS A 3 2.62 45.63 35.28
CA LYS A 3 2.98 44.19 35.16
C LYS A 3 1.77 43.23 35.20
N ILE A 4 1.56 42.46 34.12
CA ILE A 4 1.52 40.99 34.09
C ILE A 4 1.72 40.51 32.64
N ILE A 5 2.62 39.53 32.51
CA ILE A 5 3.02 38.76 31.35
C ILE A 5 2.02 37.62 31.15
N LEU A 6 1.59 37.29 29.92
CA LEU A 6 1.52 35.88 29.51
C LEU A 6 1.46 35.68 27.99
N THR A 7 2.51 35.02 27.54
CA THR A 7 2.72 34.30 26.28
C THR A 7 1.55 33.38 25.93
N CYS A 8 1.06 33.45 24.69
CA CYS A 8 0.40 32.32 24.04
C CYS A 8 0.90 32.24 22.60
N ALA A 9 2.05 31.59 22.44
CA ALA A 9 2.49 31.05 21.17
C ALA A 9 1.51 29.95 20.77
N PHE A 10 0.45 30.30 20.04
CA PHE A 10 -0.32 29.31 19.30
C PHE A 10 0.41 29.06 17.98
N ALA A 11 1.35 28.12 18.05
CA ALA A 11 1.81 27.40 16.87
C ALA A 11 0.56 26.77 16.25
N ILE A 12 -0.01 27.43 15.25
CA ILE A 12 -0.92 26.79 14.32
C ILE A 12 -0.01 25.84 13.54
N PHE A 13 0.16 24.64 14.08
CA PHE A 13 0.57 23.49 13.30
C PHE A 13 -0.39 23.45 12.13
N ALA A 14 0.09 23.90 10.98
CA ALA A 14 -0.52 23.55 9.73
C ALA A 14 -0.65 22.03 9.77
N PHE A 15 -1.88 21.53 9.86
CA PHE A 15 -2.20 20.17 9.49
C PHE A 15 -1.96 20.07 7.97
N VAL A 16 -0.69 20.12 7.58
CA VAL A 16 -0.24 19.38 6.41
C VAL A 16 -0.55 17.95 6.80
N SER A 17 -1.66 17.44 6.28
CA SER A 17 -1.85 16.01 6.07
C SER A 17 -0.75 15.56 5.12
N GLN A 18 0.51 15.55 5.60
CA GLN A 18 1.54 14.73 5.00
C GLN A 18 0.94 13.34 5.10
N ALA A 19 0.54 12.78 3.96
CA ALA A 19 0.21 11.37 3.87
C ALA A 19 1.47 10.64 4.33
N GLN A 20 1.58 10.40 5.64
CA GLN A 20 2.74 9.81 6.24
C GLN A 20 2.94 8.48 5.51
N GLU A 21 4.13 8.32 4.91
CA GLU A 21 4.45 7.16 4.13
C GLU A 21 4.05 5.90 4.91
N ASN A 22 3.24 5.04 4.29
CA ASN A 22 2.86 3.80 4.92
C ASN A 22 4.04 2.85 4.84
N LYS A 23 4.96 2.94 5.81
CA LYS A 23 6.20 2.14 5.87
C LYS A 23 5.96 0.64 5.66
N PHE A 24 4.82 0.14 6.16
CA PHE A 24 4.42 -1.24 5.91
C PHE A 24 4.10 -1.49 4.44
N ALA A 25 3.30 -0.64 3.81
CA ALA A 25 2.97 -0.77 2.40
C ALA A 25 4.21 -0.63 1.53
N ALA A 26 5.07 0.35 1.80
CA ALA A 26 6.33 0.59 1.11
C ALA A 26 7.25 -0.63 1.15
N LYS A 27 7.53 -1.15 2.36
CA LYS A 27 8.36 -2.35 2.53
C LYS A 27 7.74 -3.56 1.82
N ARG A 28 6.42 -3.75 1.96
CA ARG A 28 5.75 -4.91 1.38
C ARG A 28 5.69 -4.86 -0.14
N SER A 29 5.47 -3.68 -0.73
CA SER A 29 5.53 -3.51 -2.19
C SER A 29 6.96 -3.70 -2.70
N ALA A 30 7.96 -3.15 -2.01
CA ALA A 30 9.37 -3.31 -2.39
C ALA A 30 9.79 -4.78 -2.46
N ASN A 31 9.52 -5.57 -1.41
CA ASN A 31 9.82 -7.00 -1.40
C ASN A 31 9.10 -7.77 -2.53
N ALA A 32 7.85 -7.39 -2.85
CA ALA A 32 7.11 -8.01 -3.93
C ALA A 32 7.71 -7.66 -5.29
N LEU A 33 8.06 -6.39 -5.53
CA LEU A 33 8.69 -5.92 -6.76
C LEU A 33 10.04 -6.60 -7.00
N GLU A 34 10.89 -6.67 -5.97
CA GLU A 34 12.20 -7.33 -6.05
C GLU A 34 12.07 -8.78 -6.51
N TYR A 35 11.12 -9.51 -5.93
CA TYR A 35 10.91 -10.91 -6.31
C TYR A 35 10.27 -11.04 -7.70
N ILE A 36 9.33 -10.17 -8.06
CA ILE A 36 8.71 -10.17 -9.39
C ILE A 36 9.77 -9.88 -10.47
N SER A 37 10.58 -8.83 -10.32
CA SER A 37 11.60 -8.45 -11.31
C SER A 37 12.73 -9.47 -11.41
N SER A 38 12.99 -10.23 -10.34
CA SER A 38 13.95 -11.34 -10.39
C SER A 38 13.45 -12.55 -11.18
N ASN A 39 12.13 -12.64 -11.44
CA ASN A 39 11.50 -13.79 -12.10
C ASN A 39 10.71 -13.42 -13.37
N MET A 40 10.59 -12.14 -13.70
CA MET A 40 9.88 -11.63 -14.87
C MET A 40 10.66 -10.47 -15.48
N ASP A 41 10.86 -10.52 -16.79
CA ASP A 41 11.37 -9.38 -17.55
C ASP A 41 10.21 -8.41 -17.81
N LEU A 42 10.28 -7.25 -17.17
CA LEU A 42 9.25 -6.22 -17.19
C LEU A 42 9.90 -4.88 -17.51
N SER A 43 9.19 -4.04 -18.26
CA SER A 43 9.68 -2.69 -18.55
C SER A 43 9.73 -1.82 -17.28
N GLU A 44 10.50 -0.74 -17.32
CA GLU A 44 10.52 0.24 -16.22
C GLU A 44 9.13 0.81 -15.92
N SER A 45 8.34 1.09 -16.96
CA SER A 45 6.95 1.54 -16.82
C SER A 45 6.05 0.50 -16.19
N ASP A 46 6.23 -0.79 -16.51
CA ASP A 46 5.48 -1.88 -15.87
C ASP A 46 5.80 -1.97 -14.38
N MET A 47 7.08 -1.80 -14.04
CA MET A 47 7.57 -1.82 -12.66
C MET A 47 7.06 -0.63 -11.85
N GLU A 48 7.00 0.57 -12.44
CA GLU A 48 6.41 1.74 -11.78
C GLU A 48 4.91 1.56 -11.54
N PHE A 49 4.17 1.08 -12.55
CA PHE A 49 2.75 0.78 -12.42
C PHE A 49 2.47 -0.29 -11.36
N LEU A 50 3.28 -1.35 -11.32
CA LEU A 50 3.18 -2.40 -10.30
C LEU A 50 3.48 -1.87 -8.90
N LYS A 51 4.49 -1.01 -8.78
CA LYS A 51 4.86 -0.39 -7.51
C LYS A 51 3.69 0.39 -6.92
N GLU A 52 3.11 1.27 -7.72
CA GLU A 52 1.97 2.08 -7.28
C GLU A 52 0.76 1.20 -6.94
N THR A 53 0.46 0.22 -7.79
CA THR A 53 -0.69 -0.68 -7.62
C THR A 53 -0.58 -1.52 -6.34
N LEU A 54 0.58 -2.15 -6.09
CA LEU A 54 0.79 -2.96 -4.90
C LEU A 54 0.90 -2.12 -3.63
N TYR A 55 1.58 -0.97 -3.68
CA TYR A 55 1.62 -0.03 -2.56
C TYR A 55 0.22 0.39 -2.13
N ASN A 56 -0.61 0.85 -3.08
CA ASN A 56 -1.98 1.30 -2.81
C ASN A 56 -2.86 0.18 -2.23
N LYS A 57 -2.74 -1.04 -2.76
CA LYS A 57 -3.41 -2.24 -2.21
C LYS A 57 -3.06 -2.45 -0.75
N TYR A 58 -1.76 -2.45 -0.41
CA TYR A 58 -1.32 -2.71 0.96
C TYR A 58 -1.65 -1.57 1.92
N ALA A 59 -1.52 -0.33 1.47
CA ALA A 59 -1.87 0.85 2.25
C ALA A 59 -3.37 0.88 2.57
N SER A 60 -4.22 0.63 1.55
CA SER A 60 -5.68 0.56 1.69
C SER A 60 -6.12 -0.60 2.60
N ASN A 61 -5.54 -1.78 2.45
CA ASN A 61 -5.84 -2.90 3.36
C ASN A 61 -5.43 -2.59 4.79
N ALA A 62 -4.25 -2.00 4.99
CA ALA A 62 -3.79 -1.59 6.30
C ALA A 62 -4.74 -0.57 6.96
N SER A 63 -5.17 0.46 6.24
CA SER A 63 -6.08 1.48 6.79
C SER A 63 -7.48 0.93 7.06
N LYS A 64 -7.92 -0.07 6.28
CA LYS A 64 -9.20 -0.75 6.49
C LYS A 64 -9.19 -1.74 7.65
N ILE A 65 -8.02 -2.23 8.10
CA ILE A 65 -7.92 -3.31 9.09
C ILE A 65 -7.29 -2.87 10.42
N ARG A 66 -6.21 -2.09 10.40
CA ARG A 66 -5.44 -1.77 11.63
C ARG A 66 -6.26 -0.95 12.61
N GLY A 67 -6.18 -1.31 13.89
CA GLY A 67 -6.91 -0.63 14.96
C GLY A 67 -8.42 -0.84 14.92
N LYS A 68 -8.93 -1.63 13.97
CA LYS A 68 -10.36 -1.94 13.87
C LYS A 68 -10.64 -3.29 14.52
N ASN A 69 -11.69 -3.36 15.34
CA ASN A 69 -12.14 -4.59 16.00
C ASN A 69 -12.90 -5.52 15.04
N LEU A 70 -12.27 -5.87 13.92
CA LEU A 70 -12.85 -6.73 12.89
C LEU A 70 -12.63 -8.20 13.21
N THR A 71 -13.67 -8.99 12.99
CA THR A 71 -13.61 -10.44 12.94
C THR A 71 -12.69 -10.92 11.81
N GLN A 72 -12.34 -12.21 11.84
CA GLN A 72 -11.51 -12.79 10.78
C GLN A 72 -12.24 -12.82 9.42
N ASP A 73 -13.56 -12.99 9.40
CA ASP A 73 -14.31 -13.06 8.17
C ASP A 73 -14.47 -11.69 7.50
N GLU A 74 -14.62 -10.62 8.28
CA GLU A 74 -14.58 -9.26 7.76
C GLU A 74 -13.20 -8.91 7.16
N LYS A 75 -12.12 -9.32 7.82
CA LYS A 75 -10.76 -9.16 7.28
C LYS A 75 -10.60 -9.93 5.96
N LYS A 76 -11.08 -11.18 5.89
CA LYS A 76 -11.07 -11.98 4.65
C LYS A 76 -11.87 -11.30 3.53
N ALA A 77 -13.02 -10.70 3.84
CA ALA A 77 -13.81 -9.97 2.85
C ALA A 77 -13.04 -8.77 2.28
N ILE A 78 -12.36 -7.99 3.13
CA ILE A 78 -11.49 -6.88 2.70
C ILE A 78 -10.37 -7.40 1.77
N TYR A 79 -9.67 -8.47 2.16
CA TYR A 79 -8.60 -9.04 1.33
C TYR A 79 -9.10 -9.57 -0.02
N ARG A 80 -10.28 -10.21 -0.05
CA ARG A 80 -10.91 -10.71 -1.28
C ARG A 80 -11.30 -9.57 -2.22
N ALA A 81 -11.88 -8.50 -1.69
CA ALA A 81 -12.24 -7.32 -2.46
C ALA A 81 -10.99 -6.66 -3.07
N ALA A 82 -9.96 -6.43 -2.24
CA ALA A 82 -8.69 -5.86 -2.70
C ALA A 82 -8.00 -6.73 -3.75
N TYR A 83 -8.07 -8.07 -3.62
CA TYR A 83 -7.56 -8.99 -4.63
C TYR A 83 -8.27 -8.84 -5.97
N LYS A 84 -9.62 -8.80 -5.97
CA LYS A 84 -10.41 -8.64 -7.20
C LYS A 84 -10.08 -7.31 -7.89
N GLU A 85 -10.09 -6.22 -7.13
CA GLU A 85 -9.77 -4.87 -7.62
C GLU A 85 -8.36 -4.80 -8.20
N THR A 86 -7.36 -5.30 -7.47
CA THR A 86 -5.97 -5.36 -7.95
C THR A 86 -5.88 -6.15 -9.24
N ARG A 87 -6.49 -7.33 -9.30
CA ARG A 87 -6.44 -8.18 -10.48
C ARG A 87 -7.08 -7.51 -11.69
N THR A 88 -8.20 -6.82 -11.52
CA THR A 88 -8.83 -6.03 -12.58
C THR A 88 -7.92 -4.90 -13.05
N LYS A 89 -7.28 -4.15 -12.13
CA LYS A 89 -6.32 -3.09 -12.49
C LYS A 89 -5.13 -3.66 -13.27
N LEU A 90 -4.55 -4.77 -12.82
CA LEU A 90 -3.43 -5.42 -13.52
C LEU A 90 -3.81 -5.89 -14.94
N MET A 91 -5.03 -6.41 -15.14
CA MET A 91 -5.50 -6.82 -16.46
C MET A 91 -5.69 -5.69 -17.48
N SER A 92 -5.62 -4.42 -17.04
CA SER A 92 -5.64 -3.28 -17.98
C SER A 92 -4.28 -3.00 -18.62
N VAL A 93 -3.20 -3.55 -18.08
CA VAL A 93 -1.81 -3.34 -18.53
C VAL A 93 -1.16 -4.64 -18.98
N PHE A 94 -1.42 -5.74 -18.26
CA PHE A 94 -0.76 -7.02 -18.46
C PHE A 94 -1.69 -8.06 -19.09
N SER A 95 -1.11 -9.02 -19.81
CA SER A 95 -1.81 -10.22 -20.26
C SER A 95 -2.32 -11.06 -19.09
N LYS A 96 -3.30 -11.93 -19.33
CA LYS A 96 -3.84 -12.83 -18.30
C LYS A 96 -2.74 -13.71 -17.69
N GLU A 97 -1.83 -14.19 -18.53
CA GLU A 97 -0.68 -15.02 -18.15
C GLU A 97 0.26 -14.22 -17.25
N GLN A 98 0.62 -13.00 -17.64
CA GLN A 98 1.44 -12.09 -16.83
C GLN A 98 0.79 -11.77 -15.49
N VAL A 99 -0.52 -11.46 -15.45
CA VAL A 99 -1.25 -11.21 -14.19
C VAL A 99 -1.21 -12.42 -13.27
N ASN A 100 -1.33 -13.63 -13.82
CA ASN A 100 -1.24 -14.86 -13.02
C ASN A 100 0.17 -15.05 -12.44
N MET A 101 1.22 -14.77 -13.21
CA MET A 101 2.61 -14.84 -12.75
C MET A 101 2.91 -13.77 -11.70
N ILE A 102 2.54 -12.51 -11.94
CA ILE A 102 2.63 -11.41 -10.97
C ILE A 102 1.95 -11.80 -9.67
N THR A 103 0.70 -12.30 -9.73
CA THR A 103 -0.06 -12.72 -8.55
C THR A 103 0.63 -13.87 -7.80
N LYS A 104 1.20 -14.83 -8.53
CA LYS A 104 1.94 -15.96 -7.94
C LYS A 104 3.18 -15.46 -7.20
N PHE A 105 4.01 -14.66 -7.87
CA PHE A 105 5.25 -14.13 -7.30
C PHE A 105 5.00 -13.14 -6.15
N GLU A 106 3.96 -12.30 -6.24
CA GLU A 106 3.51 -11.46 -5.13
C GLU A 106 3.19 -12.27 -3.87
N ARG A 107 2.60 -13.46 -4.02
CA ARG A 107 2.29 -14.34 -2.87
C ARG A 107 3.52 -15.05 -2.34
N GLU A 108 4.41 -15.47 -3.22
CA GLU A 108 5.66 -16.15 -2.84
C GLU A 108 6.63 -15.22 -2.11
N SER A 109 6.67 -13.93 -2.48
CA SER A 109 7.49 -12.92 -1.79
C SER A 109 7.07 -12.69 -0.33
N MET A 110 5.85 -13.11 0.06
CA MET A 110 5.34 -13.02 1.43
C MET A 110 5.63 -14.26 2.29
N LYS A 111 6.12 -15.34 1.67
CA LYS A 111 6.46 -16.60 2.35
C LYS A 111 7.94 -16.68 2.72
N LYS A 112 8.75 -15.81 2.14
CA LYS A 112 10.17 -15.61 2.46
C LYS A 112 10.28 -14.57 3.57
#